data_AF-A0A5J5L4U3-F1
#
_entry.id   AF-A0A5J5L4U3-F1
#
_cell.length_a   1.000
_cell.length_b   1.000
_cell.length_c   1.000
_cell.angle_alpha   90.00
_cell.angle_beta   90.00
_cell.angle_gamma   90.00
#
_symmetry.space_group_name_H-M   'P 1'
#
loop_
_entity.id
_entity.type
_entity.pdbx_description
1 polymer ?
#
loop_
_entity_poly.entity_id
_entity_poly.type
_entity_poly.pdbx_seq_one_letter_code
_entity_poly.pdbx_strand_id
1 'polypeptide(L)'
;MGRLKIVGVLVVVAATAVGGSVALGVLGTPSVASVDNHFAGVSNQTTAVATNLTVNNPNPVGVQLGGVGVNYTVSMNGVEMAQGAKQGVGLGTGNSTLQFSTEMQNDRIPPWWVTHIDNGETTTVGIDATVTFSTLGGRSVSFSQERTIQTDLLSQFNSTETRPVKADQPLVSDPVLYINETRGAWEQEHITQSETPLDLAFDVYNPKPYPYTITKIGYTIRMNDVTVGEGETDRSYVLSPGEETTLEANTAIQNENLDRWWATHLQRNQRTDLYIDFYLVLEGGNEQFRVDLDSIDYQQEIETDIFGNKAQYPTGDEAANNSGDGSASSTTDSESTATPTPSDTETETDDGLLGGEDTETDDGLLDGSKTETATDTATPTPTESVATTETDTATPTETETDDGGLLG
;
A
#
# COMPACT_ATOMS: atom_id res chain seq x y z
N MET A 1 -69.10 -60.39 25.25
CA MET A 1 -67.71 -60.90 25.26
C MET A 1 -67.14 -60.82 23.85
N GLY A 2 -65.95 -60.23 23.69
CA GLY A 2 -64.99 -60.42 22.58
C GLY A 2 -65.27 -59.60 21.31
N ARG A 3 -64.51 -58.54 20.94
CA ARG A 3 -63.09 -58.48 20.46
C ARG A 3 -62.91 -59.31 19.18
N LEU A 4 -62.31 -58.88 18.06
CA LEU A 4 -61.52 -57.71 17.64
C LEU A 4 -61.22 -57.89 16.12
N LYS A 5 -60.80 -56.83 15.41
CA LYS A 5 -59.83 -56.74 14.25
C LYS A 5 -60.25 -55.60 13.28
N ILE A 6 -59.71 -54.37 13.37
CA ILE A 6 -58.39 -53.84 12.91
C ILE A 6 -58.22 -54.11 11.39
N VAL A 7 -57.99 -53.18 10.44
CA VAL A 7 -56.91 -52.18 10.16
C VAL A 7 -57.44 -51.38 8.92
N GLY A 8 -57.11 -50.12 8.63
CA GLY A 8 -56.03 -49.29 9.12
C GLY A 8 -56.09 -47.83 8.68
N VAL A 9 -55.21 -47.07 9.31
CA VAL A 9 -54.94 -45.66 9.05
C VAL A 9 -53.47 -45.54 8.68
N LEU A 10 -53.27 -44.83 7.58
CA LEU A 10 -52.01 -44.36 7.03
C LEU A 10 -51.44 -43.25 7.93
N VAL A 11 -50.15 -43.36 8.23
CA VAL A 11 -49.36 -42.40 9.01
C VAL A 11 -49.08 -41.15 8.18
N VAL A 12 -49.35 -39.96 8.73
CA VAL A 12 -48.52 -38.78 8.49
C VAL A 12 -48.28 -38.08 9.82
N VAL A 13 -46.99 -37.96 10.14
CA VAL A 13 -46.38 -37.32 11.30
C VAL A 13 -46.53 -35.80 11.19
N ALA A 14 -47.15 -35.17 12.20
CA ALA A 14 -46.86 -33.80 12.65
C ALA A 14 -47.80 -33.41 13.82
N ALA A 15 -47.29 -33.45 15.05
CA ALA A 15 -47.71 -32.69 16.25
C ALA A 15 -47.11 -33.43 17.45
N THR A 16 -46.29 -32.82 18.31
CA THR A 16 -46.73 -32.02 19.47
C THR A 16 -45.44 -31.56 20.20
N ALA A 17 -45.34 -30.42 20.87
CA ALA A 17 -46.38 -29.74 21.63
C ALA A 17 -46.17 -28.22 21.69
N VAL A 18 -47.21 -27.50 21.31
CA VAL A 18 -47.54 -26.18 21.85
C VAL A 18 -48.06 -26.41 23.28
N GLY A 19 -47.38 -25.81 24.25
CA GLY A 19 -47.85 -25.70 25.63
C GLY A 19 -47.56 -24.29 26.11
N GLY A 20 -48.59 -23.44 26.14
CA GLY A 20 -48.45 -22.02 26.45
C GLY A 20 -48.09 -21.73 27.91
N SER A 21 -47.26 -20.71 28.13
CA SER A 21 -47.50 -19.63 29.09
C SER A 21 -46.29 -18.67 29.15
N VAL A 22 -46.61 -17.38 29.31
CA VAL A 22 -45.76 -16.23 29.66
C VAL A 22 -45.12 -15.43 28.50
N ALA A 23 -45.72 -14.28 28.22
CA ALA A 23 -45.13 -13.16 27.47
C ALA A 23 -44.01 -12.46 28.28
N LEU A 24 -42.94 -13.18 28.63
CA LEU A 24 -41.72 -12.63 29.23
C LEU A 24 -40.50 -13.03 28.40
N GLY A 25 -40.23 -12.17 27.41
CA GLY A 25 -38.91 -11.77 26.90
C GLY A 25 -37.80 -12.80 26.83
N VAL A 26 -37.69 -13.49 25.69
CA VAL A 26 -36.36 -13.89 25.19
C VAL A 26 -35.69 -12.59 24.74
N LEU A 27 -34.89 -11.98 25.63
CA LEU A 27 -34.01 -10.88 25.22
C LEU A 27 -32.98 -11.47 24.25
N GLY A 28 -32.99 -10.99 23.00
CA GLY A 28 -32.00 -11.36 22.00
C GLY A 28 -30.62 -10.79 22.37
N THR A 29 -29.56 -11.48 21.97
CA THR A 29 -28.19 -10.99 22.16
C THR A 29 -27.90 -9.90 21.13
N PRO A 30 -27.44 -8.70 21.54
CA PRO A 30 -26.93 -7.73 20.59
C PRO A 30 -25.79 -8.32 19.75
N SER A 31 -25.61 -7.82 18.54
CA SER A 31 -24.54 -8.27 17.64
C SER A 31 -23.89 -7.08 16.92
N VAL A 32 -22.63 -7.24 16.54
CA VAL A 32 -21.96 -6.28 15.66
C VAL A 32 -22.46 -6.52 14.23
N ALA A 33 -22.95 -5.46 13.58
CA ALA A 33 -23.46 -5.50 12.22
C ALA A 33 -22.41 -5.03 11.20
N SER A 34 -21.64 -3.98 11.52
CA SER A 34 -20.51 -3.51 10.70
C SER A 34 -19.45 -2.82 11.57
N VAL A 35 -18.21 -2.82 11.09
CA VAL A 35 -17.12 -1.99 11.59
C VAL A 35 -16.46 -1.35 10.38
N ASP A 36 -16.59 -0.03 10.26
CA ASP A 36 -16.05 0.72 9.15
C ASP A 36 -14.94 1.64 9.68
N ASN A 37 -13.72 1.46 9.21
CA ASN A 37 -12.56 2.28 9.59
C ASN A 37 -12.11 3.13 8.42
N HIS A 38 -11.69 4.36 8.69
CA HIS A 38 -11.05 5.21 7.70
C HIS A 38 -10.05 6.13 8.38
N PHE A 39 -9.06 6.60 7.62
CA PHE A 39 -8.18 7.65 8.08
C PHE A 39 -8.94 8.98 8.12
N ALA A 40 -8.82 9.70 9.23
CA ALA A 40 -9.51 10.97 9.46
C ALA A 40 -8.55 12.17 9.52
N GLY A 41 -7.25 11.91 9.60
CA GLY A 41 -6.21 12.94 9.62
C GLY A 41 -4.85 12.35 9.91
N VAL A 42 -3.80 13.06 9.50
CA VAL A 42 -2.42 12.65 9.75
C VAL A 42 -1.60 13.87 10.17
N SER A 43 -0.74 13.67 11.16
CA SER A 43 0.29 14.59 11.59
C SER A 43 1.65 13.91 11.48
N ASN A 44 2.72 14.61 11.86
CA ASN A 44 4.07 14.01 11.85
C ASN A 44 4.19 12.84 12.84
N GLN A 45 3.47 12.86 13.95
CA GLN A 45 3.64 11.87 15.04
C GLN A 45 2.51 10.86 15.11
N THR A 46 1.30 11.26 14.72
CA THR A 46 0.11 10.42 14.87
C THR A 46 -0.76 10.45 13.63
N THR A 47 -1.48 9.35 13.41
CA THR A 47 -2.52 9.21 12.40
C THR A 47 -3.84 8.93 13.10
N ALA A 48 -4.87 9.71 12.81
CA ALA A 48 -6.21 9.49 13.32
C ALA A 48 -6.95 8.46 12.46
N VAL A 49 -7.47 7.41 13.10
CA VAL A 49 -8.37 6.42 12.51
C VAL A 49 -9.75 6.60 13.12
N ALA A 50 -10.73 6.95 12.30
CA ALA A 50 -12.12 7.05 12.68
C ALA A 50 -12.84 5.73 12.40
N THR A 51 -13.56 5.25 13.40
CA THR A 51 -14.28 3.98 13.37
C THR A 51 -15.77 4.22 13.57
N ASN A 52 -16.57 3.66 12.67
CA ASN A 52 -18.02 3.57 12.76
C ASN A 52 -18.40 2.11 13.06
N LEU A 53 -18.78 1.84 14.31
CA LEU A 53 -19.23 0.52 14.76
C LEU A 53 -20.76 0.49 14.78
N THR A 54 -21.38 -0.30 13.92
CA THR A 54 -22.83 -0.51 13.94
C THR A 54 -23.17 -1.73 14.78
N VAL A 55 -23.95 -1.54 15.84
CA VAL A 55 -24.43 -2.61 16.72
C VAL A 55 -25.93 -2.77 16.54
N ASN A 56 -26.40 -4.00 16.31
CA ASN A 56 -27.81 -4.34 16.31
C ASN A 56 -28.22 -4.84 17.70
N ASN A 57 -29.19 -4.16 18.31
CA ASN A 57 -29.84 -4.61 19.53
C ASN A 57 -31.26 -5.12 19.20
N PRO A 58 -31.50 -6.44 19.14
CA PRO A 58 -32.81 -7.00 18.79
C PRO A 58 -33.86 -6.82 19.90
N ASN A 59 -33.48 -6.29 21.05
CA ASN A 59 -34.38 -6.14 22.19
C ASN A 59 -35.32 -4.93 22.01
N PRO A 60 -36.59 -5.05 22.46
CA PRO A 60 -37.56 -3.93 22.41
C PRO A 60 -37.25 -2.82 23.42
N VAL A 61 -36.19 -2.98 24.23
CA VAL A 61 -35.69 -2.00 25.19
C VAL A 61 -34.24 -1.65 24.85
N GLY A 62 -33.93 -0.36 24.82
CA GLY A 62 -32.57 0.13 24.70
C GLY A 62 -31.77 -0.09 25.98
N VAL A 63 -30.45 -0.17 25.85
CA VAL A 63 -29.51 -0.18 26.98
C VAL A 63 -29.06 1.26 27.20
N GLN A 64 -29.46 1.86 28.33
CA GLN A 64 -29.08 3.24 28.66
C GLN A 64 -27.64 3.32 29.19
N LEU A 65 -27.04 4.49 28.96
CA LEU A 65 -25.68 4.92 29.30
C LEU A 65 -25.09 4.21 30.53
N GLY A 66 -23.90 3.61 30.36
CA GLY A 66 -23.16 2.90 31.43
C GLY A 66 -23.06 1.38 31.23
N GLY A 67 -23.92 0.82 30.39
CA GLY A 67 -24.03 -0.62 30.18
C GLY A 67 -23.08 -1.22 29.14
N VAL A 68 -22.43 -0.40 28.31
CA VAL A 68 -21.69 -0.88 27.13
C VAL A 68 -20.29 -0.30 27.09
N GLY A 69 -19.31 -1.19 27.00
CA GLY A 69 -17.91 -0.88 26.72
C GLY A 69 -17.51 -1.46 25.37
N VAL A 70 -16.76 -0.71 24.58
CA VAL A 70 -16.21 -1.14 23.29
C VAL A 70 -14.70 -1.06 23.44
N ASN A 71 -14.01 -2.15 23.13
CA ASN A 71 -12.57 -2.15 22.90
C ASN A 71 -12.32 -2.53 21.45
N TYR A 72 -11.32 -1.92 20.84
CA TYR A 72 -11.01 -2.12 19.44
C TYR A 72 -9.50 -2.02 19.20
N THR A 73 -8.96 -2.89 18.34
CA THR A 73 -7.56 -2.92 17.95
C THR A 73 -7.45 -2.98 16.43
N VAL A 74 -6.57 -2.15 15.84
CA VAL A 74 -6.11 -2.25 14.45
C VAL A 74 -4.70 -2.85 14.49
N SER A 75 -4.46 -3.87 13.68
CA SER A 75 -3.12 -4.41 13.46
C SER A 75 -2.79 -4.49 11.97
N MET A 76 -1.50 -4.43 11.65
CA MET A 76 -0.99 -4.65 10.30
C MET A 76 0.15 -5.66 10.40
N ASN A 77 -0.03 -6.85 9.82
CA ASN A 77 0.88 -8.00 9.99
C ASN A 77 1.18 -8.33 11.47
N GLY A 78 0.18 -8.20 12.34
CA GLY A 78 0.33 -8.42 13.78
C GLY A 78 1.02 -7.30 14.55
N VAL A 79 1.51 -6.24 13.88
CA VAL A 79 1.94 -5.02 14.55
C VAL A 79 0.71 -4.23 14.98
N GLU A 80 0.51 -4.05 16.29
CA GLU A 80 -0.58 -3.21 16.81
C GLU A 80 -0.34 -1.75 16.42
N MET A 81 -1.25 -1.22 15.60
CA MET A 81 -1.17 0.13 15.05
C MET A 81 -1.97 1.10 15.92
N ALA A 82 -3.19 0.71 16.29
CA ALA A 82 -4.07 1.55 17.10
C ALA A 82 -4.89 0.69 18.06
N GLN A 83 -5.15 1.24 19.25
CA GLN A 83 -6.07 0.67 20.22
C GLN A 83 -7.01 1.75 20.74
N GLY A 84 -8.30 1.43 20.81
CA GLY A 84 -9.35 2.30 21.30
C GLY A 84 -10.23 1.62 22.33
N ALA A 85 -10.62 2.37 23.36
CA ALA A 85 -11.61 1.92 24.33
C ALA A 85 -12.64 3.04 24.58
N LYS A 86 -13.94 2.69 24.54
CA LYS A 86 -15.03 3.62 24.84
C LYS A 86 -16.01 2.96 25.80
N GLN A 87 -16.28 3.61 26.92
CA GLN A 87 -17.23 3.14 27.93
C GLN A 87 -18.46 4.03 27.99
N GLY A 88 -19.51 3.53 28.64
CA GLY A 88 -20.70 4.32 28.93
C GLY A 88 -21.57 4.58 27.72
N VAL A 89 -21.45 3.78 26.67
CA VAL A 89 -22.19 3.99 25.42
C VAL A 89 -23.65 3.54 25.59
N GLY A 90 -24.59 4.37 25.14
CA GLY A 90 -25.99 4.01 25.05
C GLY A 90 -26.28 3.27 23.74
N LEU A 91 -27.06 2.19 23.80
CA LEU A 91 -27.53 1.48 22.62
C LEU A 91 -29.05 1.55 22.54
N GLY A 92 -29.56 2.08 21.43
CA GLY A 92 -30.98 2.07 21.12
C GLY A 92 -31.49 0.65 20.84
N THR A 93 -32.76 0.56 20.44
CA THR A 93 -33.31 -0.65 19.84
C THR A 93 -32.96 -0.69 18.35
N GLY A 94 -32.70 -1.86 17.78
CA GLY A 94 -32.29 -2.01 16.39
C GLY A 94 -30.84 -1.59 16.15
N ASN A 95 -30.54 -1.06 14.96
CA ASN A 95 -29.19 -0.62 14.60
C ASN A 95 -28.84 0.70 15.28
N SER A 96 -27.67 0.75 15.94
CA SER A 96 -27.08 1.96 16.51
C SER A 96 -25.63 2.06 16.03
N THR A 97 -25.26 3.19 15.43
CA THR A 97 -23.88 3.45 15.00
C THR A 97 -23.13 4.23 16.07
N LEU A 98 -22.00 3.67 16.50
CA LEU A 98 -21.11 4.21 17.50
C LEU A 98 -19.86 4.74 16.81
N GLN A 99 -19.64 6.04 16.94
CA GLN A 99 -18.48 6.70 16.35
C GLN A 99 -17.41 6.92 17.43
N PHE A 100 -16.18 6.60 17.10
CA PHE A 100 -15.01 6.92 17.91
C PHE A 100 -13.78 7.13 17.02
N SER A 101 -12.82 7.87 17.55
CA SER A 101 -11.55 8.14 16.91
C SER A 101 -10.44 7.54 17.77
N THR A 102 -9.45 6.96 17.11
CA THR A 102 -8.26 6.39 17.73
C THR A 102 -7.02 7.01 17.09
N GLU A 103 -5.96 7.18 17.87
CA GLU A 103 -4.68 7.68 17.37
C GLU A 103 -3.71 6.51 17.25
N MET A 104 -3.22 6.29 16.04
CA MET A 104 -2.08 5.45 15.75
C MET A 104 -0.81 6.28 15.91
N GLN A 105 0.20 5.74 16.58
CA GLN A 105 1.53 6.35 16.64
C GLN A 105 2.31 6.01 15.36
N ASN A 106 2.85 7.01 14.68
CA ASN A 106 3.57 6.81 13.41
C ASN A 106 4.91 6.08 13.62
N ASP A 107 5.44 6.02 14.84
CA ASP A 107 6.62 5.22 15.19
C ASP A 107 6.40 3.71 15.05
N ARG A 108 5.15 3.28 14.82
CA ARG A 108 4.78 1.90 14.47
C ARG A 108 4.92 1.59 12.98
N ILE A 109 5.14 2.60 12.13
CA ILE A 109 5.34 2.39 10.70
C ILE A 109 6.64 1.64 10.40
N PRO A 110 7.83 2.01 10.95
CA PRO A 110 9.05 1.25 10.73
C PRO A 110 8.96 -0.25 11.06
N PRO A 111 8.44 -0.68 12.25
CA PRO A 111 8.31 -2.11 12.53
C PRO A 111 7.25 -2.79 11.64
N TRP A 112 6.15 -2.12 11.28
CA TRP A 112 5.20 -2.67 10.30
C TRP A 112 5.84 -2.85 8.93
N TRP A 113 6.58 -1.86 8.44
CA TRP A 113 7.26 -1.91 7.15
C TRP A 113 8.17 -3.14 7.01
N VAL A 114 8.96 -3.43 8.04
CA VAL A 114 9.80 -4.64 8.08
C VAL A 114 8.96 -5.89 7.86
N THR A 115 7.83 -6.03 8.56
CA THR A 115 6.94 -7.19 8.37
C THR A 115 6.26 -7.20 7.00
N HIS A 116 6.05 -6.05 6.37
CA HIS A 116 5.49 -5.96 5.04
C HIS A 116 6.45 -6.52 3.99
N ILE A 117 7.72 -6.10 4.04
CA ILE A 117 8.74 -6.57 3.11
C ILE A 117 9.08 -8.04 3.35
N ASP A 118 9.19 -8.47 4.61
CA ASP A 118 9.44 -9.88 4.98
C ASP A 118 8.32 -10.82 4.48
N ASN A 119 7.09 -10.33 4.43
CA ASN A 119 5.95 -11.07 3.86
C ASN A 119 5.81 -10.88 2.33
N GLY A 120 6.88 -10.51 1.62
CA GLY A 120 6.86 -10.32 0.17
C GLY A 120 5.93 -9.20 -0.25
N GLU A 121 6.10 -8.03 0.37
CA GLU A 121 5.30 -6.82 0.09
C GLU A 121 3.80 -7.04 0.29
N THR A 122 3.45 -7.83 1.30
CA THR A 122 2.07 -8.16 1.66
C THR A 122 1.77 -7.72 3.09
N THR A 123 0.63 -7.05 3.28
CA THR A 123 0.11 -6.67 4.60
C THR A 123 -1.28 -7.24 4.80
N THR A 124 -1.50 -7.97 5.89
CA THR A 124 -2.83 -8.27 6.43
C THR A 124 -3.19 -7.23 7.48
N VAL A 125 -4.21 -6.43 7.19
CA VAL A 125 -4.83 -5.50 8.14
C VAL A 125 -5.88 -6.25 8.94
N GLY A 126 -5.71 -6.33 10.25
CA GLY A 126 -6.63 -6.96 11.20
C GLY A 126 -7.38 -5.92 12.03
N ILE A 127 -8.69 -6.13 12.19
CA ILE A 127 -9.63 -5.25 12.86
C ILE A 127 -10.37 -6.09 13.88
N ASP A 128 -10.03 -5.95 15.17
CA ASP A 128 -10.63 -6.73 16.26
C ASP A 128 -11.41 -5.82 17.20
N ALA A 129 -12.73 -6.00 17.28
CA ALA A 129 -13.60 -5.27 18.19
C ALA A 129 -14.23 -6.20 19.21
N THR A 130 -14.31 -5.78 20.47
CA THR A 130 -15.06 -6.47 21.52
C THR A 130 -16.00 -5.51 22.21
N VAL A 131 -17.30 -5.79 22.13
CA VAL A 131 -18.37 -5.04 22.78
C VAL A 131 -18.80 -5.80 24.03
N THR A 132 -18.69 -5.17 25.20
CA THR A 132 -19.04 -5.73 26.50
C THR A 132 -20.27 -5.04 27.05
N PHE A 133 -21.24 -5.82 27.53
CA PHE A 133 -22.52 -5.39 28.06
C PHE A 133 -22.57 -5.63 29.57
N SER A 134 -22.11 -4.67 30.37
CA SER A 134 -22.10 -4.74 31.84
C SER A 134 -23.51 -4.90 32.43
N THR A 135 -24.52 -4.26 31.83
CA THR A 135 -25.94 -4.38 32.22
C THR A 135 -26.56 -5.73 31.90
N LEU A 136 -25.93 -6.54 31.03
CA LEU A 136 -26.36 -7.89 30.68
C LEU A 136 -25.50 -8.97 31.36
N GLY A 137 -25.01 -8.67 32.57
CA GLY A 137 -24.19 -9.60 33.35
C GLY A 137 -22.77 -9.79 32.79
N GLY A 138 -22.22 -8.78 32.10
CA GLY A 138 -20.86 -8.82 31.58
C GLY A 138 -20.67 -9.63 30.30
N ARG A 139 -21.75 -9.91 29.56
CA ARG A 139 -21.66 -10.58 28.25
C ARG A 139 -20.82 -9.76 27.29
N SER A 140 -20.05 -10.42 26.42
CA SER A 140 -19.30 -9.77 25.36
C SER A 140 -19.61 -10.39 24.00
N VAL A 141 -19.43 -9.58 22.95
CA VAL A 141 -19.49 -10.00 21.56
C VAL A 141 -18.23 -9.48 20.89
N SER A 142 -17.49 -10.38 20.25
CA SER A 142 -16.30 -10.04 19.49
C SER A 142 -16.59 -10.10 18.00
N PHE A 143 -15.92 -9.22 17.27
CA PHE A 143 -15.94 -9.11 15.82
C PHE A 143 -14.50 -9.01 15.35
N SER A 144 -14.16 -9.74 14.29
CA SER A 144 -12.87 -9.69 13.65
C SER A 144 -13.06 -9.57 12.14
N GLN A 145 -12.26 -8.73 11.51
CA GLN A 145 -12.21 -8.56 10.06
C GLN A 145 -10.76 -8.45 9.62
N GLU A 146 -10.44 -9.10 8.50
CA GLU A 146 -9.12 -9.04 7.89
C GLU A 146 -9.22 -8.57 6.44
N ARG A 147 -8.17 -7.89 5.98
CA ARG A 147 -7.98 -7.49 4.59
C ARG A 147 -6.52 -7.61 4.21
N THR A 148 -6.25 -8.10 3.02
CA THR A 148 -4.90 -8.13 2.45
C THR A 148 -4.67 -6.95 1.51
N ILE A 149 -3.49 -6.35 1.61
CA ILE A 149 -2.96 -5.32 0.73
C ILE A 149 -1.62 -5.84 0.21
N GLN A 150 -1.36 -5.64 -1.07
CA GLN A 150 -0.10 -6.04 -1.71
C GLN A 150 0.47 -4.83 -2.43
N THR A 151 1.78 -4.69 -2.37
CA THR A 151 2.51 -3.73 -3.19
C THR A 151 3.54 -4.46 -4.05
N ASP A 152 4.09 -3.74 -5.01
CA ASP A 152 5.17 -4.21 -5.86
C ASP A 152 6.06 -3.02 -6.21
N LEU A 153 7.01 -2.78 -5.31
CA LEU A 153 7.85 -1.59 -5.25
C LEU A 153 9.07 -1.67 -6.14
N LEU A 154 9.50 -2.88 -6.53
CA LEU A 154 10.76 -3.08 -7.25
C LEU A 154 10.62 -3.80 -8.59
N SER A 155 9.48 -4.41 -8.93
CA SER A 155 9.39 -5.18 -10.18
C SER A 155 9.70 -4.37 -11.42
N GLN A 156 9.26 -3.12 -11.47
CA GLN A 156 9.46 -2.23 -12.62
C GLN A 156 10.90 -1.74 -12.75
N PHE A 157 11.74 -1.95 -11.73
CA PHE A 157 13.17 -1.72 -11.84
C PHE A 157 13.81 -2.76 -12.78
N ASN A 158 13.22 -3.95 -12.91
CA ASN A 158 13.71 -4.98 -13.80
C ASN A 158 13.44 -4.60 -15.27
N SER A 159 14.48 -4.46 -16.07
CA SER A 159 14.36 -4.13 -17.49
C SER A 159 15.52 -4.70 -18.28
N THR A 160 15.23 -5.18 -19.49
CA THR A 160 16.22 -5.65 -20.47
C THR A 160 16.40 -4.64 -21.62
N GLU A 161 15.92 -3.40 -21.44
CA GLU A 161 16.06 -2.35 -22.44
C GLU A 161 17.44 -1.71 -22.38
N THR A 162 18.17 -1.78 -23.50
CA THR A 162 19.47 -1.10 -23.66
C THR A 162 19.29 0.41 -23.70
N ARG A 163 19.88 1.09 -22.72
CA ARG A 163 19.79 2.53 -22.52
C ARG A 163 21.18 3.18 -22.56
N PRO A 164 21.41 4.20 -23.40
CA PRO A 164 22.69 4.90 -23.42
C PRO A 164 22.83 5.83 -22.21
N VAL A 165 24.03 5.91 -21.64
CA VAL A 165 24.37 6.89 -20.60
C VAL A 165 25.23 7.98 -21.21
N LYS A 166 24.82 9.23 -20.99
CA LYS A 166 25.52 10.42 -21.49
C LYS A 166 26.19 11.11 -20.31
N ALA A 167 27.46 11.46 -20.45
CA ALA A 167 28.15 12.29 -19.48
C ALA A 167 27.87 13.78 -19.71
N ASP A 168 27.46 14.16 -20.92
CA ASP A 168 27.22 15.56 -21.33
C ASP A 168 28.41 16.49 -21.00
N GLN A 169 29.64 15.95 -21.08
CA GLN A 169 30.89 16.66 -20.82
C GLN A 169 31.58 17.06 -22.14
N PRO A 170 32.09 18.29 -22.28
CA PRO A 170 32.70 18.79 -23.54
C PRO A 170 33.86 17.96 -24.11
N LEU A 171 34.56 17.19 -23.27
CA LEU A 171 35.75 16.42 -23.64
C LEU A 171 35.54 14.89 -23.61
N VAL A 172 34.33 14.44 -23.28
CA VAL A 172 33.98 13.02 -23.23
C VAL A 172 32.97 12.75 -24.33
N SER A 173 33.31 11.85 -25.25
CA SER A 173 32.34 11.45 -26.28
C SER A 173 31.24 10.63 -25.64
N ASP A 174 29.98 10.87 -26.01
CA ASP A 174 28.85 10.05 -25.59
C ASP A 174 28.50 8.96 -26.61
N PRO A 175 27.85 7.87 -26.19
CA PRO A 175 27.58 7.49 -24.79
C PRO A 175 28.84 6.99 -24.09
N VAL A 176 28.95 7.22 -22.79
CA VAL A 176 30.08 6.72 -21.97
C VAL A 176 29.97 5.23 -21.71
N LEU A 177 28.75 4.74 -21.47
CA LEU A 177 28.40 3.33 -21.34
C LEU A 177 26.97 3.09 -21.83
N TYR A 178 26.64 1.82 -22.02
CA TYR A 178 25.25 1.37 -22.20
C TYR A 178 24.85 0.53 -20.99
N ILE A 179 23.63 0.70 -20.49
CA ILE A 179 23.02 -0.18 -19.50
C ILE A 179 22.10 -1.12 -20.26
N ASN A 180 22.41 -2.41 -20.28
CA ASN A 180 21.67 -3.42 -21.04
C ASN A 180 20.57 -4.06 -20.21
N GLU A 181 20.82 -4.26 -18.92
CA GLU A 181 19.86 -4.86 -18.02
C GLU A 181 19.92 -4.20 -16.64
N THR A 182 18.77 -4.08 -15.99
CA THR A 182 18.63 -3.68 -14.59
C THR A 182 17.87 -4.74 -13.84
N ARG A 183 18.33 -5.07 -12.63
CA ARG A 183 17.74 -6.08 -11.75
C ARG A 183 17.66 -5.56 -10.33
N GLY A 184 16.53 -5.77 -9.66
CA GLY A 184 16.32 -5.27 -8.31
C GLY A 184 15.50 -6.23 -7.45
N ALA A 185 15.95 -6.44 -6.22
CA ALA A 185 15.27 -7.25 -5.23
C ALA A 185 15.53 -6.74 -3.81
N TRP A 186 14.64 -7.09 -2.88
CA TRP A 186 14.89 -6.91 -1.45
C TRP A 186 15.92 -7.91 -0.96
N GLU A 187 16.88 -7.43 -0.15
CA GLU A 187 17.85 -8.31 0.50
C GLU A 187 17.24 -8.87 1.80
N GLN A 188 16.27 -9.78 1.66
CA GLN A 188 15.41 -10.25 2.76
C GLN A 188 16.16 -10.72 4.00
N GLU A 189 17.30 -11.40 3.82
CA GLU A 189 18.12 -11.94 4.90
C GLU A 189 18.77 -10.85 5.80
N HIS A 190 18.88 -9.61 5.30
CA HIS A 190 19.53 -8.50 5.99
C HIS A 190 18.56 -7.39 6.41
N ILE A 191 17.24 -7.62 6.31
CA ILE A 191 16.27 -6.65 6.81
C ILE A 191 16.38 -6.56 8.33
N THR A 192 16.53 -5.34 8.84
CA THR A 192 16.60 -5.04 10.27
C THR A 192 15.53 -4.01 10.65
N GLN A 193 15.42 -3.71 11.95
CA GLN A 193 14.53 -2.64 12.42
C GLN A 193 14.96 -1.26 11.92
N SER A 194 16.25 -1.03 11.71
CA SER A 194 16.80 0.26 11.29
C SER A 194 16.92 0.42 9.78
N GLU A 195 17.12 -0.68 9.05
CA GLU A 195 17.40 -0.63 7.61
C GLU A 195 16.66 -1.73 6.86
N THR A 196 16.19 -1.40 5.66
CA THR A 196 15.67 -2.35 4.66
C THR A 196 16.59 -2.30 3.44
N PRO A 197 17.52 -3.26 3.29
CA PRO A 197 18.46 -3.30 2.18
C PRO A 197 17.82 -3.75 0.86
N LEU A 198 18.33 -3.21 -0.24
CA LEU A 198 17.97 -3.56 -1.61
C LEU A 198 19.24 -3.96 -2.35
N ASP A 199 19.15 -5.10 -3.04
CA ASP A 199 20.18 -5.57 -3.96
C ASP A 199 19.79 -5.15 -5.38
N LEU A 200 20.55 -4.20 -5.93
CA LEU A 200 20.33 -3.64 -7.25
C LEU A 200 21.55 -3.90 -8.13
N ALA A 201 21.33 -4.40 -9.33
CA ALA A 201 22.38 -4.73 -10.29
C ALA A 201 22.12 -4.13 -11.67
N PHE A 202 23.20 -3.76 -12.35
CA PHE A 202 23.19 -3.17 -13.69
C PHE A 202 24.20 -3.90 -14.56
N ASP A 203 23.77 -4.47 -15.68
CA ASP A 203 24.70 -5.02 -16.67
C ASP A 203 25.07 -3.91 -17.65
N VAL A 204 26.33 -3.48 -17.61
CA VAL A 204 26.83 -2.34 -18.38
C VAL A 204 27.82 -2.76 -19.45
N TYR A 205 27.77 -2.12 -20.61
CA TYR A 205 28.70 -2.33 -21.72
C TYR A 205 29.53 -1.08 -21.96
N ASN A 206 30.84 -1.26 -22.14
CA ASN A 206 31.75 -0.17 -22.47
C ASN A 206 31.97 -0.04 -24.00
N PRO A 207 31.42 1.01 -24.65
CA PRO A 207 31.62 1.24 -26.07
C PRO A 207 32.97 1.91 -26.42
N LYS A 208 33.76 2.31 -25.42
CA LYS A 208 35.05 2.99 -25.64
C LYS A 208 36.14 2.00 -26.04
N PRO A 209 37.10 2.42 -26.88
CA PRO A 209 38.24 1.58 -27.27
C PRO A 209 39.32 1.49 -26.18
N TYR A 210 39.07 2.02 -24.98
CA TYR A 210 40.00 2.04 -23.84
C TYR A 210 39.26 1.76 -22.53
N PRO A 211 39.94 1.13 -21.55
CA PRO A 211 39.36 0.85 -20.25
C PRO A 211 39.25 2.13 -19.40
N TYR A 212 38.28 2.15 -18.51
CA TYR A 212 38.16 3.12 -17.42
C TYR A 212 37.52 2.46 -16.21
N THR A 213 37.58 3.13 -15.05
CA THR A 213 37.12 2.55 -13.78
C THR A 213 35.91 3.32 -13.28
N ILE A 214 34.86 2.61 -12.85
CA ILE A 214 33.85 3.15 -11.95
C ILE A 214 34.43 3.02 -10.55
N THR A 215 34.66 4.14 -9.89
CA THR A 215 35.24 4.16 -8.53
C THR A 215 34.17 4.14 -7.45
N LYS A 216 32.98 4.68 -7.76
CA LYS A 216 31.85 4.78 -6.85
C LYS A 216 30.53 4.71 -7.60
N ILE A 217 29.53 4.14 -6.95
CA ILE A 217 28.12 4.20 -7.34
C ILE A 217 27.38 4.87 -6.20
N GLY A 218 26.83 6.05 -6.43
CA GLY A 218 26.00 6.71 -5.43
C GLY A 218 24.53 6.62 -5.76
N TYR A 219 23.70 6.68 -4.74
CA TYR A 219 22.26 6.53 -4.86
C TYR A 219 21.50 7.48 -3.94
N THR A 220 20.25 7.77 -4.30
CA THR A 220 19.28 8.42 -3.44
C THR A 220 17.90 7.83 -3.68
N ILE A 221 17.26 7.36 -2.61
CA ILE A 221 15.90 6.81 -2.61
C ILE A 221 14.99 7.86 -1.97
N ARG A 222 13.97 8.28 -2.71
CA ARG A 222 12.91 9.17 -2.23
C ARG A 222 11.57 8.50 -2.33
N MET A 223 10.74 8.68 -1.31
CA MET A 223 9.34 8.28 -1.35
C MET A 223 8.52 9.52 -1.07
N ASN A 224 7.79 10.00 -2.08
CA ASN A 224 7.31 11.38 -2.16
C ASN A 224 8.49 12.35 -1.98
N ASP A 225 8.34 13.37 -1.14
CA ASP A 225 9.37 14.38 -0.88
C ASP A 225 10.33 13.99 0.25
N VAL A 226 10.27 12.74 0.74
CA VAL A 226 11.09 12.24 1.85
C VAL A 226 12.25 11.41 1.30
N THR A 227 13.48 11.84 1.58
CA THR A 227 14.66 11.01 1.34
C THR A 227 14.70 9.91 2.39
N VAL A 228 14.51 8.67 1.96
CA VAL A 228 14.45 7.49 2.83
C VAL A 228 15.74 6.67 2.75
N GLY A 229 16.61 6.93 1.77
CA GLY A 229 17.92 6.30 1.69
C GLY A 229 18.87 7.13 0.84
N GLU A 230 20.13 7.22 1.24
CA GLU A 230 21.19 7.86 0.46
C GLU A 230 22.53 7.22 0.82
N GLY A 231 23.44 7.11 -0.15
CA GLY A 231 24.74 6.50 0.09
C GLY A 231 25.61 6.40 -1.15
N GLU A 232 26.80 5.86 -0.94
CA GLU A 232 27.79 5.55 -1.98
C GLU A 232 28.35 4.14 -1.73
N THR A 233 28.63 3.41 -2.79
CA THR A 233 29.40 2.16 -2.72
C THR A 233 30.90 2.44 -2.80
N ASP A 234 31.67 1.69 -2.02
CA ASP A 234 33.14 1.75 -2.02
C ASP A 234 33.77 0.75 -3.02
N ARG A 235 32.96 0.09 -3.85
CA ARG A 235 33.42 -0.96 -4.77
C ARG A 235 33.76 -0.37 -6.14
N SER A 236 35.01 -0.57 -6.55
CA SER A 236 35.49 -0.18 -7.86
C SER A 236 35.27 -1.28 -8.91
N TYR A 237 34.88 -0.90 -10.12
CA TYR A 237 34.71 -1.79 -11.28
C TYR A 237 35.54 -1.28 -12.44
N VAL A 238 36.35 -2.16 -13.06
CA VAL A 238 37.08 -1.82 -14.29
C VAL A 238 36.23 -2.23 -15.48
N LEU A 239 35.89 -1.27 -16.35
CA LEU A 239 35.15 -1.52 -17.57
C LEU A 239 36.11 -1.66 -18.75
N SER A 240 36.38 -2.90 -19.17
CA SER A 240 37.23 -3.18 -20.33
C SER A 240 36.56 -2.76 -21.66
N PRO A 241 37.34 -2.42 -22.70
CA PRO A 241 36.80 -2.09 -24.02
C PRO A 241 35.95 -3.21 -24.61
N GLY A 242 34.70 -2.93 -24.97
CA GLY A 242 33.83 -3.87 -25.67
C GLY A 242 33.39 -5.08 -24.82
N GLU A 243 33.53 -5.01 -23.49
CA GLU A 243 33.06 -6.04 -22.56
C GLU A 243 31.84 -5.56 -21.77
N GLU A 244 31.04 -6.52 -21.32
CA GLU A 244 29.98 -6.31 -20.35
C GLU A 244 30.50 -6.53 -18.93
N THR A 245 29.97 -5.78 -17.97
CA THR A 245 30.31 -5.89 -16.55
C THR A 245 29.06 -5.67 -15.72
N THR A 246 28.81 -6.53 -14.74
CA THR A 246 27.74 -6.34 -13.76
C THR A 246 28.23 -5.41 -12.65
N LEU A 247 27.53 -4.29 -12.47
CA LEU A 247 27.68 -3.39 -11.35
C LEU A 247 26.66 -3.75 -10.29
N GLU A 248 27.09 -3.87 -9.03
CA GLU A 248 26.21 -4.14 -7.89
C GLU A 248 26.17 -2.88 -7.03
N ALA A 249 24.96 -2.43 -6.72
CA ALA A 249 24.69 -1.30 -5.84
C ALA A 249 23.94 -1.79 -4.61
N ASN A 250 24.69 -1.95 -3.52
CA ASN A 250 24.11 -2.23 -2.21
C ASN A 250 23.50 -0.93 -1.70
N THR A 251 22.17 -0.85 -1.76
CA THR A 251 21.43 0.32 -1.29
C THR A 251 20.56 -0.07 -0.10
N ALA A 252 20.11 0.92 0.67
CA ALA A 252 19.24 0.66 1.80
C ALA A 252 18.29 1.83 2.05
N ILE A 253 17.07 1.49 2.44
CA ILE A 253 16.13 2.40 3.08
C ILE A 253 16.48 2.45 4.57
N GLN A 254 16.62 3.66 5.10
CA GLN A 254 16.75 3.96 6.51
C GLN A 254 15.35 4.10 7.13
N ASN A 255 14.95 3.10 7.90
CA ASN A 255 13.59 2.93 8.38
C ASN A 255 13.13 4.06 9.31
N GLU A 256 14.07 4.76 9.95
CA GLU A 256 13.79 5.93 10.79
C GLU A 256 13.13 7.10 10.04
N ASN A 257 13.19 7.12 8.70
CA ASN A 257 12.53 8.15 7.88
C ASN A 257 11.14 7.74 7.40
N LEU A 258 10.70 6.50 7.66
CA LEU A 258 9.44 5.96 7.15
C LEU A 258 8.20 6.53 7.85
N ASP A 259 8.32 6.98 9.09
CA ASP A 259 7.22 7.67 9.80
C ASP A 259 6.86 9.01 9.12
N ARG A 260 7.87 9.73 8.64
CA ARG A 260 7.72 10.96 7.86
C ARG A 260 7.16 10.66 6.48
N TRP A 261 7.68 9.64 5.79
CA TRP A 261 7.12 9.19 4.51
C TRP A 261 5.63 8.86 4.66
N TRP A 262 5.25 8.11 5.68
CA TRP A 262 3.85 7.74 5.93
C TRP A 262 2.91 8.94 6.02
N ALA A 263 3.35 10.01 6.70
CA ALA A 263 2.56 11.24 6.75
C ALA A 263 2.31 11.81 5.35
N THR A 264 3.34 11.85 4.50
CA THR A 264 3.19 12.32 3.10
C THR A 264 2.33 11.37 2.27
N HIS A 265 2.42 10.06 2.49
CA HIS A 265 1.61 9.05 1.81
C HIS A 265 0.11 9.28 2.06
N LEU A 266 -0.28 9.48 3.32
CA LEU A 266 -1.67 9.80 3.66
C LEU A 266 -2.10 11.21 3.23
N GLN A 267 -1.20 12.19 3.22
CA GLN A 267 -1.51 13.53 2.70
C GLN A 267 -1.80 13.53 1.19
N ARG A 268 -1.20 12.60 0.45
CA ARG A 268 -1.43 12.38 -0.98
C ARG A 268 -2.48 11.29 -1.26
N ASN A 269 -3.44 11.13 -0.36
CA ASN A 269 -4.52 10.14 -0.49
C ASN A 269 -4.06 8.68 -0.66
N GLN A 270 -3.12 8.25 0.20
CA GLN A 270 -2.52 6.91 0.14
C GLN A 270 -1.76 6.64 -1.17
N ARG A 271 -1.06 7.67 -1.65
CA ARG A 271 -0.22 7.60 -2.85
C ARG A 271 1.23 7.93 -2.52
N THR A 272 2.14 7.20 -3.13
CA THR A 272 3.57 7.44 -3.05
C THR A 272 4.20 7.42 -4.43
N ASP A 273 4.95 8.46 -4.75
CA ASP A 273 5.87 8.43 -5.88
C ASP A 273 7.24 7.97 -5.34
N LEU A 274 7.64 6.74 -5.65
CA LEU A 274 8.96 6.20 -5.32
C LEU A 274 9.94 6.58 -6.43
N TYR A 275 11.05 7.20 -6.04
CA TYR A 275 12.15 7.59 -6.91
C TYR A 275 13.45 6.97 -6.43
N ILE A 276 14.24 6.42 -7.35
CA ILE A 276 15.62 5.99 -7.07
C ILE A 276 16.53 6.58 -8.14
N ASP A 277 17.40 7.50 -7.69
CA ASP A 277 18.37 8.19 -8.53
C ASP A 277 19.75 7.55 -8.33
N PHE A 278 20.49 7.36 -9.42
CA PHE A 278 21.86 6.84 -9.38
C PHE A 278 22.85 7.77 -10.06
N TYR A 279 24.10 7.72 -9.60
CA TYR A 279 25.22 8.33 -10.30
C TYR A 279 26.47 7.48 -10.17
N LEU A 280 27.36 7.61 -11.16
CA LEU A 280 28.67 6.96 -11.18
C LEU A 280 29.78 8.01 -11.07
N VAL A 281 30.87 7.64 -10.40
CA VAL A 281 32.12 8.39 -10.48
C VAL A 281 33.10 7.61 -11.33
N LEU A 282 33.33 8.09 -12.56
CA LEU A 282 34.25 7.48 -13.51
C LEU A 282 35.65 8.06 -13.34
N GLU A 283 36.66 7.20 -13.39
CA GLU A 283 38.08 7.55 -13.40
C GLU A 283 38.76 7.01 -14.65
N GLY A 284 39.39 7.92 -15.41
CA GLY A 284 40.17 7.60 -16.59
C GLY A 284 41.15 8.72 -16.90
N GLY A 285 42.38 8.38 -17.33
CA GLY A 285 43.37 9.40 -17.70
C GLY A 285 43.87 10.30 -16.56
N ASN A 286 43.73 9.86 -15.29
CA ASN A 286 43.95 10.65 -14.06
C ASN A 286 42.93 11.76 -13.80
N GLU A 287 41.77 11.72 -14.45
CA GLU A 287 40.64 12.62 -14.18
C GLU A 287 39.46 11.82 -13.64
N GLN A 288 38.70 12.43 -12.74
CA GLN A 288 37.44 11.89 -12.24
C GLN A 288 36.28 12.79 -12.65
N PHE A 289 35.18 12.20 -13.08
CA PHE A 289 33.96 12.93 -13.36
C PHE A 289 32.73 12.13 -12.94
N ARG A 290 31.72 12.85 -12.47
CA ARG A 290 30.42 12.30 -12.11
C ARG A 290 29.54 12.22 -13.35
N VAL A 291 28.84 11.10 -13.49
CA VAL A 291 27.84 10.86 -14.52
C VAL A 291 26.56 10.47 -13.83
N ASP A 292 25.52 11.28 -13.96
CA ASP A 292 24.19 10.94 -13.49
C ASP A 292 23.57 9.91 -14.44
N LEU A 293 22.82 8.96 -13.87
CA LEU A 293 22.27 7.83 -14.62
C LEU A 293 20.79 8.07 -14.98
N ASP A 294 20.49 9.27 -15.48
CA ASP A 294 19.12 9.72 -15.81
C ASP A 294 18.36 8.75 -16.74
N SER A 295 19.08 7.98 -17.55
CA SER A 295 18.48 7.01 -18.46
C SER A 295 17.84 5.82 -17.76
N ILE A 296 18.16 5.59 -16.48
CA ILE A 296 17.63 4.52 -15.65
C ILE A 296 16.96 5.02 -14.37
N ASP A 297 16.64 6.32 -14.31
CA ASP A 297 15.88 6.89 -13.19
C ASP A 297 14.63 6.05 -12.97
N TYR A 298 14.54 5.50 -11.77
CA TYR A 298 13.42 4.66 -11.41
C TYR A 298 12.35 5.53 -10.79
N GLN A 299 11.19 5.61 -11.43
CA GLN A 299 10.02 6.28 -10.89
C GLN A 299 8.84 5.31 -10.91
N GLN A 300 8.23 5.10 -9.75
CA GLN A 300 7.04 4.27 -9.62
C GLN A 300 5.99 4.93 -8.74
N GLU A 301 4.77 5.01 -9.25
CA GLU A 301 3.61 5.42 -8.48
C GLU A 301 2.99 4.22 -7.77
N ILE A 302 2.89 4.29 -6.45
CA ILE A 302 2.33 3.26 -5.59
C ILE A 302 1.08 3.82 -4.93
N GLU A 303 -0.03 3.13 -5.13
CA GLU A 303 -1.27 3.42 -4.44
C GLU A 303 -1.65 2.30 -3.49
N THR A 304 -2.09 2.66 -2.29
CA THR A 304 -2.73 1.71 -1.37
C THR A 304 -4.18 2.09 -1.13
N ASP A 305 -4.93 1.17 -0.55
CA ASP A 305 -6.28 1.40 -0.02
C ASP A 305 -6.47 0.53 1.23
N ILE A 306 -5.94 1.04 2.35
CA ILE A 306 -5.69 0.23 3.54
C ILE A 306 -6.97 -0.29 4.17
N PHE A 307 -8.00 0.56 4.22
CA PHE A 307 -9.31 0.18 4.73
C PHE A 307 -10.33 -0.16 3.64
N GLY A 308 -9.99 0.01 2.36
CA GLY A 308 -10.89 -0.34 1.28
C GLY A 308 -11.93 0.70 0.91
N ASN A 309 -11.73 1.92 1.38
CA ASN A 309 -12.74 2.96 1.33
C ASN A 309 -12.15 4.35 1.12
N LYS A 310 -10.92 4.45 0.59
CA LYS A 310 -10.27 5.75 0.32
C LYS A 310 -11.07 6.64 -0.64
N ALA A 311 -11.89 6.06 -1.51
CA ALA A 311 -12.76 6.84 -2.40
C ALA A 311 -13.91 7.52 -1.64
N GLN A 312 -14.47 6.86 -0.61
CA GLN A 312 -15.49 7.45 0.26
C GLN A 312 -14.88 8.38 1.31
N TYR A 313 -13.67 8.06 1.77
CA TYR A 313 -12.93 8.80 2.79
C TYR A 313 -11.54 9.16 2.27
N PRO A 314 -11.44 10.13 1.35
CA PRO A 314 -10.15 10.60 0.87
C PRO A 314 -9.37 11.22 2.02
N THR A 315 -8.04 11.21 1.90
CA THR A 315 -7.12 11.79 2.88
C THR A 315 -6.33 12.95 2.28
N GLY A 316 -5.88 13.87 3.15
CA GLY A 316 -5.04 15.02 2.78
C GLY A 316 -5.68 15.98 1.77
N ASP A 317 -4.96 16.30 0.71
CA ASP A 317 -5.36 17.33 -0.26
C ASP A 317 -6.69 17.00 -0.95
N GLU A 318 -6.94 15.71 -1.22
CA GLU A 318 -8.21 15.23 -1.78
C GLU A 318 -9.38 15.39 -0.80
N ALA A 319 -9.14 15.25 0.51
CA ALA A 319 -10.15 15.49 1.54
C ALA A 319 -10.54 16.98 1.63
N ALA A 320 -9.58 17.88 1.43
CA ALA A 320 -9.81 19.32 1.41
C ALA A 320 -10.69 19.73 0.22
N ASN A 321 -10.47 19.13 -0.96
CA ASN A 321 -11.27 19.38 -2.16
C ASN A 321 -12.72 18.88 -2.01
N ASN A 322 -12.92 17.70 -1.41
CA ASN A 322 -14.26 17.14 -1.22
C ASN A 322 -15.09 17.88 -0.15
N SER A 323 -14.42 18.60 0.76
CA SER A 323 -15.08 19.46 1.75
C SER A 323 -15.64 20.76 1.15
N GLY A 324 -15.30 21.08 -0.11
CA GLY A 324 -15.75 22.29 -0.81
C GLY A 324 -17.14 22.21 -1.46
N ASP A 325 -17.72 21.02 -1.65
CA ASP A 325 -18.99 20.84 -2.40
C ASP A 325 -20.22 20.60 -1.49
N GLY A 326 -20.07 20.79 -0.17
CA GLY A 326 -21.09 20.47 0.83
C GLY A 326 -21.73 21.65 1.56
N SER A 327 -21.36 22.90 1.28
CA SER A 327 -21.96 24.04 1.98
C SER A 327 -23.23 24.51 1.28
N ALA A 328 -24.34 23.88 1.63
CA ALA A 328 -25.68 24.40 1.39
C ALA A 328 -25.74 25.88 1.79
N SER A 329 -26.14 26.71 0.83
CA SER A 329 -26.47 28.11 0.98
C SER A 329 -27.47 28.31 2.11
N SER A 330 -26.99 28.72 3.29
CA SER A 330 -27.80 29.41 4.28
C SER A 330 -27.58 30.91 4.06
N THR A 331 -28.49 31.51 3.31
CA THR A 331 -28.72 32.94 3.31
C THR A 331 -28.90 33.43 4.74
N THR A 332 -28.03 34.31 5.20
CA THR A 332 -28.33 35.20 6.32
C THR A 332 -27.76 36.56 5.97
N ASP A 333 -28.69 37.45 5.59
CA ASP A 333 -28.48 38.88 5.58
C ASP A 333 -27.89 39.33 6.91
N SER A 334 -26.75 40.00 6.86
CA SER A 334 -26.36 40.95 7.89
C SER A 334 -25.55 42.07 7.25
N GLU A 335 -26.26 43.19 7.19
CA GLU A 335 -25.91 44.49 6.66
C GLU A 335 -24.86 45.20 7.52
N SER A 336 -24.02 46.02 6.87
CA SER A 336 -23.13 47.07 7.40
C SER A 336 -21.97 46.62 8.31
N THR A 337 -20.71 46.97 8.02
CA THR A 337 -20.26 48.37 7.91
C THR A 337 -18.94 48.44 7.15
N ALA A 338 -18.93 49.21 6.06
CA ALA A 338 -17.72 49.60 5.34
C ALA A 338 -17.00 50.75 6.07
N THR A 339 -15.68 50.79 5.99
CA THR A 339 -14.91 52.03 6.06
C THR A 339 -13.79 51.98 5.01
N PRO A 340 -13.70 52.98 4.11
CA PRO A 340 -12.84 52.99 2.93
C PRO A 340 -11.51 53.71 3.19
N THR A 341 -10.52 53.60 2.29
CA THR A 341 -9.42 54.57 1.98
C THR A 341 -8.41 53.94 0.98
N PRO A 342 -7.82 54.67 0.02
CA PRO A 342 -8.43 55.38 -1.11
C PRO A 342 -7.86 54.91 -2.47
N SER A 343 -8.46 55.40 -3.56
CA SER A 343 -7.88 55.39 -4.92
C SER A 343 -6.58 56.18 -4.98
N ASP A 344 -5.63 55.70 -5.77
CA ASP A 344 -4.74 56.53 -6.55
C ASP A 344 -4.84 56.18 -8.03
N THR A 345 -4.56 57.21 -8.81
CA THR A 345 -5.06 57.56 -10.14
C THR A 345 -4.37 56.87 -11.32
N GLU A 346 -5.15 56.85 -12.41
CA GLU A 346 -4.91 56.47 -13.80
C GLU A 346 -3.59 56.94 -14.45
N THR A 347 -3.18 56.21 -15.49
CA THR A 347 -2.62 56.78 -16.71
C THR A 347 -3.12 55.97 -17.91
N GLU A 348 -3.87 56.63 -18.79
CA GLU A 348 -4.26 56.18 -20.13
C GLU A 348 -3.12 56.34 -21.14
N THR A 349 -3.14 55.50 -22.20
CA THR A 349 -2.96 55.73 -23.66
C THR A 349 -2.39 54.44 -24.29
N ASP A 350 -2.68 53.99 -25.52
CA ASP A 350 -3.59 54.31 -26.62
C ASP A 350 -3.36 53.22 -27.72
N ASP A 351 -4.20 53.19 -28.75
CA ASP A 351 -4.18 52.42 -30.02
C ASP A 351 -4.55 50.93 -29.94
N GLY A 352 -5.70 50.45 -30.46
CA GLY A 352 -6.23 50.64 -31.83
C GLY A 352 -5.65 49.53 -32.75
N LEU A 353 -6.32 48.82 -33.66
CA LEU A 353 -7.56 49.00 -34.40
C LEU A 353 -7.59 47.87 -35.47
N LEU A 354 -8.69 47.10 -35.60
CA LEU A 354 -9.18 46.33 -36.79
C LEU A 354 -8.29 45.18 -37.35
N GLY A 355 -8.79 44.06 -37.89
CA GLY A 355 -10.13 43.64 -38.31
C GLY A 355 -9.98 42.57 -39.43
N GLY A 356 -11.01 41.71 -39.57
CA GLY A 356 -11.34 40.83 -40.72
C GLY A 356 -10.31 39.77 -41.16
N GLU A 357 -10.62 38.72 -41.89
CA GLU A 357 -11.84 38.02 -42.30
C GLU A 357 -11.33 36.90 -43.24
N ASP A 358 -12.00 35.73 -43.23
CA ASP A 358 -12.19 34.79 -44.34
C ASP A 358 -11.01 34.20 -45.15
N THR A 359 -10.98 32.87 -45.26
CA THR A 359 -11.49 32.18 -46.46
C THR A 359 -11.49 30.65 -46.31
N GLU A 360 -12.65 30.06 -46.60
CA GLU A 360 -12.85 28.69 -47.07
C GLU A 360 -12.14 28.49 -48.44
N THR A 361 -11.97 27.34 -49.10
CA THR A 361 -12.55 26.00 -49.16
C THR A 361 -11.52 25.19 -50.00
N ASP A 362 -11.56 23.85 -50.03
CA ASP A 362 -11.77 23.08 -51.27
C ASP A 362 -11.51 21.57 -51.06
N ASP A 363 -12.34 20.82 -51.77
CA ASP A 363 -12.68 19.42 -51.69
C ASP A 363 -11.65 18.46 -52.33
N GLY A 364 -11.75 17.19 -51.91
CA GLY A 364 -12.13 16.18 -52.89
C GLY A 364 -11.06 15.28 -53.52
N LEU A 365 -10.95 14.09 -52.94
CA LEU A 365 -11.14 12.78 -53.60
C LEU A 365 -10.11 12.26 -54.63
N LEU A 366 -9.55 11.07 -54.36
CA LEU A 366 -9.68 9.80 -55.12
C LEU A 366 -8.64 8.77 -54.62
N ASP A 367 -9.11 7.65 -54.07
CA ASP A 367 -8.95 6.27 -54.64
C ASP A 367 -7.53 5.70 -54.45
N GLY A 368 -7.24 4.57 -53.82
CA GLY A 368 -8.00 3.41 -53.36
C GLY A 368 -7.02 2.24 -53.38
N SER A 369 -7.03 1.35 -52.38
CA SER A 369 -6.87 -0.09 -52.59
C SER A 369 -6.94 -0.84 -51.26
N LYS A 370 -7.65 -1.96 -51.34
CA LYS A 370 -7.92 -2.94 -50.29
C LYS A 370 -6.68 -3.79 -50.01
N THR A 371 -6.63 -4.42 -48.83
CA THR A 371 -6.65 -5.90 -48.70
C THR A 371 -6.51 -6.30 -47.23
N GLU A 372 -7.52 -7.01 -46.75
CA GLU A 372 -7.53 -7.83 -45.54
C GLU A 372 -6.54 -9.01 -45.69
N THR A 373 -5.92 -9.49 -44.61
CA THR A 373 -5.90 -10.93 -44.28
C THR A 373 -5.44 -11.12 -42.84
N ALA A 374 -6.21 -11.95 -42.15
CA ALA A 374 -6.11 -12.33 -40.76
C ALA A 374 -5.12 -13.49 -40.52
N THR A 375 -4.69 -13.58 -39.26
CA THR A 375 -4.47 -14.77 -38.43
C THR A 375 -3.66 -15.95 -39.00
N ASP A 376 -2.55 -16.27 -38.32
CA ASP A 376 -2.30 -17.66 -37.92
C ASP A 376 -1.65 -17.74 -36.53
N THR A 377 -2.36 -18.43 -35.66
CA THR A 377 -2.03 -18.78 -34.27
C THR A 377 -1.22 -20.08 -34.28
N ALA A 378 -0.09 -20.12 -33.57
CA ALA A 378 0.56 -21.39 -33.21
C ALA A 378 0.99 -21.38 -31.73
N THR A 379 0.21 -22.10 -30.93
CA THR A 379 0.50 -22.52 -29.55
C THR A 379 1.38 -23.77 -29.56
N PRO A 380 2.33 -23.91 -28.62
CA PRO A 380 2.75 -25.24 -28.15
C PRO A 380 2.24 -25.58 -26.73
N THR A 381 1.71 -26.80 -26.64
CA THR A 381 1.15 -27.54 -25.49
C THR A 381 2.19 -27.91 -24.42
N PRO A 382 1.80 -28.06 -23.13
CA PRO A 382 2.69 -28.44 -22.03
C PRO A 382 3.03 -29.94 -21.98
N THR A 383 4.23 -30.26 -21.48
CA THR A 383 4.73 -31.63 -21.26
C THR A 383 4.28 -32.18 -19.92
N GLU A 384 3.80 -33.42 -19.94
CA GLU A 384 3.29 -34.20 -18.81
C GLU A 384 4.38 -34.69 -17.84
N SER A 385 3.92 -34.85 -16.60
CA SER A 385 4.52 -35.50 -15.45
C SER A 385 4.66 -37.02 -15.66
N VAL A 386 5.77 -37.60 -15.16
CA VAL A 386 5.85 -39.04 -14.85
C VAL A 386 6.49 -39.20 -13.47
N ALA A 387 5.75 -39.82 -12.56
CA ALA A 387 6.18 -40.28 -11.26
C ALA A 387 6.54 -41.78 -11.29
N THR A 388 7.11 -42.24 -10.16
CA THR A 388 7.24 -43.63 -9.64
C THR A 388 8.57 -44.37 -9.98
N THR A 389 9.30 -45.06 -9.08
CA THR A 389 9.07 -45.49 -7.68
C THR A 389 10.24 -46.38 -7.16
N GLU A 390 10.43 -46.45 -5.82
CA GLU A 390 11.16 -47.47 -4.98
C GLU A 390 12.71 -47.55 -5.08
N THR A 391 13.52 -47.92 -4.06
CA THR A 391 13.42 -48.28 -2.63
C THR A 391 14.88 -48.41 -2.15
N ASP A 392 15.25 -47.97 -0.94
CA ASP A 392 16.05 -48.82 -0.04
C ASP A 392 16.20 -48.28 1.38
N THR A 393 16.11 -49.24 2.30
CA THR A 393 16.12 -49.14 3.77
C THR A 393 17.53 -49.36 4.30
N ALA A 394 18.00 -48.53 5.25
CA ALA A 394 18.93 -48.98 6.30
C ALA A 394 18.93 -48.05 7.54
N THR A 395 18.78 -48.68 8.69
CA THR A 395 18.73 -48.24 10.10
C THR A 395 20.14 -47.89 10.64
N PRO A 396 20.29 -47.17 11.78
CA PRO A 396 21.49 -46.37 12.08
C PRO A 396 22.58 -47.18 12.79
N THR A 397 23.82 -46.68 12.68
CA THR A 397 24.97 -47.15 13.47
C THR A 397 25.17 -46.23 14.66
N GLU A 398 25.08 -46.83 15.85
CA GLU A 398 25.53 -46.26 17.12
C GLU A 398 27.04 -45.96 17.06
N THR A 399 27.46 -44.86 17.66
CA THR A 399 28.84 -44.72 18.14
C THR A 399 28.78 -44.11 19.53
N GLU A 400 28.92 -44.97 20.53
CA GLU A 400 29.48 -44.56 21.81
C GLU A 400 30.97 -44.31 21.63
N THR A 401 31.46 -43.20 22.17
CA THR A 401 32.81 -43.12 22.73
C THR A 401 32.76 -42.18 23.92
N ASP A 402 32.73 -42.81 25.09
CA ASP A 402 33.22 -42.28 26.36
C ASP A 402 34.69 -41.86 26.23
N ASP A 403 35.03 -40.66 26.70
CA ASP A 403 36.21 -40.45 27.55
C ASP A 403 36.27 -39.00 28.04
N GLY A 404 35.84 -38.81 29.30
CA GLY A 404 36.70 -38.24 30.33
C GLY A 404 37.10 -36.75 30.30
N GLY A 405 36.62 -36.02 31.31
CA GLY A 405 37.59 -35.44 32.26
C GLY A 405 37.59 -33.91 32.47
N LEU A 406 37.14 -33.54 33.67
CA LEU A 406 37.78 -32.61 34.61
C LEU A 406 37.83 -31.10 34.31
N LEU A 407 37.05 -30.38 35.14
CA LEU A 407 37.44 -29.22 35.95
C LEU A 407 38.26 -28.09 35.29
N GLY A 408 37.60 -26.92 35.19
CA GLY A 408 38.21 -25.61 35.00
C GLY A 408 37.15 -24.53 35.05
#